data_AF-A0A925QMD1-F1
#
_entry.id   AF-A0A925QMD1-F1
#
_cell.length_a   1.000
_cell.length_b   1.000
_cell.length_c   1.000
_cell.angle_alpha   90.00
_cell.angle_beta   90.00
_cell.angle_gamma   90.00
#
_symmetry.space_group_name_H-M   'P 1'
#
loop_
_entity.id
_entity.type
_entity.pdbx_description
1 polymer ?
#
loop_
_entity_poly.entity_id
_entity_poly.type
_entity_poly.pdbx_seq_one_letter_code
_entity_poly.pdbx_strand_id
1 'polypeptide(L)'
;PNKGFVKKSIGHASLWASARLTSTRRSHGLQLWAALPVADEEMAPAFSHTPAAAIPALEVGGARLRVLIGAAFGATSPVSVRSPTLYLDIELGAGDALPLPQATERAVYVVSGALRVDGQPLAANTMTVIEAGAEPMLSADADSRAVLIGGDPLGPRHLWWNFVSSRKDRLLQAGEDWAAGRFGPVPGETDFIPLPQRRPA
;
A
#
# COMPACT_ATOMS: atom_id res chain seq x y z
N PRO A 1 17.13 -18.05 16.63
CA PRO A 1 16.63 -16.66 16.49
C PRO A 1 16.09 -16.43 15.06
N ASN A 2 14.77 -16.38 14.91
CA ASN A 2 14.09 -16.16 13.63
C ASN A 2 14.53 -14.83 13.02
N LYS A 3 15.40 -14.86 12.00
CA LYS A 3 15.79 -13.70 11.21
C LYS A 3 14.66 -13.37 10.24
N GLY A 4 13.59 -12.76 10.74
CA GLY A 4 12.49 -12.27 9.91
C GLY A 4 12.94 -11.05 9.14
N PHE A 5 13.14 -11.19 7.84
CA PHE A 5 13.24 -10.04 6.96
C PHE A 5 11.82 -9.58 6.65
N VAL A 6 11.37 -8.50 7.28
CA VAL A 6 9.96 -8.10 7.20
C VAL A 6 9.79 -6.96 6.20
N LYS A 7 9.32 -7.31 5.01
CA LYS A 7 8.48 -6.38 4.24
C LYS A 7 7.12 -6.34 4.92
N LYS A 8 6.60 -5.15 5.21
CA LYS A 8 5.18 -5.05 5.55
C LYS A 8 4.39 -5.06 4.23
N SER A 9 3.85 -6.22 3.89
CA SER A 9 2.87 -6.33 2.80
C SER A 9 1.51 -5.88 3.31
N ILE A 10 0.94 -4.88 2.66
CA ILE A 10 -0.43 -4.42 2.87
C ILE A 10 -1.22 -4.86 1.65
N GLY A 11 -2.18 -5.76 1.85
CA GLY A 11 -3.15 -6.15 0.83
C GLY A 11 -4.48 -5.49 1.13
N HIS A 12 -5.02 -4.74 0.18
CA HIS A 12 -6.42 -4.30 0.18
C HIS A 12 -7.15 -5.03 -0.94
N ALA A 13 -8.20 -5.76 -0.61
CA ALA A 13 -9.06 -6.41 -1.58
C ALA A 13 -10.51 -6.01 -1.32
N SER A 14 -11.19 -5.59 -2.38
CA SER A 14 -12.64 -5.37 -2.38
C SER A 14 -13.29 -6.53 -3.12
N LEU A 15 -14.05 -7.35 -2.40
CA LEU A 15 -14.88 -8.40 -2.98
C LEU A 15 -16.30 -7.88 -3.16
N TRP A 16 -16.89 -8.15 -4.31
CA TRP A 16 -18.33 -7.98 -4.53
C TRP A 16 -19.05 -9.17 -3.86
N ALA A 17 -20.22 -8.93 -3.24
CA ALA A 17 -20.75 -9.74 -2.13
C ALA A 17 -20.97 -11.26 -2.35
N SER A 18 -20.73 -11.99 -1.24
CA SER A 18 -21.12 -13.34 -0.76
C SER A 18 -21.65 -14.43 -1.73
N ALA A 19 -20.83 -15.47 -1.98
CA ALA A 19 -21.24 -16.88 -2.05
C ALA A 19 -20.01 -17.84 -2.07
N ARG A 20 -20.25 -19.14 -1.79
CA ARG A 20 -19.33 -20.27 -1.46
C ARG A 20 -18.03 -20.36 -2.29
N LEU A 21 -17.02 -21.09 -1.75
CA LEU A 21 -15.67 -21.30 -2.30
C LEU A 21 -15.61 -21.94 -3.70
N THR A 22 -16.74 -22.33 -4.28
CA THR A 22 -16.83 -23.10 -5.54
C THR A 22 -17.30 -22.28 -6.74
N SER A 23 -17.55 -20.98 -6.61
CA SER A 23 -17.91 -20.13 -7.75
C SER A 23 -16.72 -19.34 -8.29
N THR A 24 -16.72 -19.09 -9.59
CA THR A 24 -15.79 -18.16 -10.24
C THR A 24 -16.00 -16.77 -9.65
N ARG A 25 -14.92 -16.17 -9.12
CA ARG A 25 -14.96 -14.83 -8.51
C ARG A 25 -14.09 -13.88 -9.29
N ARG A 26 -14.55 -12.64 -9.43
CA ARG A 26 -13.68 -11.51 -9.79
C ARG A 26 -13.11 -10.94 -8.50
N SER A 27 -11.81 -11.09 -8.31
CA SER A 27 -11.08 -10.39 -7.25
C SER A 27 -10.49 -9.11 -7.83
N HIS A 28 -10.64 -8.00 -7.13
CA HIS A 28 -9.91 -6.77 -7.40
C HIS A 28 -9.25 -6.33 -6.11
N GLY A 29 -7.95 -6.08 -6.17
CA GLY A 29 -7.18 -5.69 -5.01
C GLY A 29 -5.87 -5.02 -5.39
N LEU A 30 -5.38 -4.20 -4.46
CA LEU A 30 -4.10 -3.54 -4.52
C LEU A 30 -3.20 -4.14 -3.45
N GLN A 31 -1.97 -4.47 -3.82
CA GLN A 31 -0.93 -4.90 -2.90
C GLN A 31 0.18 -3.87 -2.87
N LEU A 32 0.50 -3.39 -1.68
CA LEU A 32 1.54 -2.42 -1.43
C LEU A 32 2.58 -3.02 -0.50
N TRP A 33 3.84 -2.67 -0.74
CA TRP A 33 4.93 -2.96 0.19
C TRP A 33 5.40 -1.67 0.82
N ALA A 34 5.31 -1.59 2.15
CA ALA A 34 5.91 -0.52 2.91
C ALA A 34 7.27 -0.99 3.44
N ALA A 35 8.32 -0.23 3.15
CA ALA A 35 9.61 -0.40 3.81
C ALA A 35 9.47 -0.06 5.30
N LEU A 36 10.36 -0.62 6.13
CA LEU A 36 10.41 -0.31 7.56
C LEU A 36 11.43 0.81 7.85
N PRO A 37 11.23 1.59 8.93
CA PRO A 37 12.29 2.41 9.50
C PRO A 37 13.49 1.56 9.90
N VAL A 38 14.69 2.16 9.92
CA VAL A 38 15.95 1.47 10.23
C VAL A 38 15.89 0.73 11.57
N ALA A 39 15.28 1.33 12.59
CA ALA A 39 15.14 0.74 13.92
C ALA A 39 14.29 -0.55 13.94
N ASP A 40 13.41 -0.73 12.95
CA ASP A 40 12.47 -1.84 12.88
C ASP A 40 12.85 -2.88 11.81
N GLU A 41 13.92 -2.69 11.02
CA GLU A 41 14.26 -3.58 9.90
C GLU A 41 14.48 -5.05 10.29
N GLU A 42 14.92 -5.31 11.53
CA GLU A 42 15.21 -6.65 12.05
C GLU A 42 14.15 -7.16 13.04
N MET A 43 12.97 -6.51 13.07
CA MET A 43 11.88 -6.93 13.94
C MET A 43 11.36 -8.33 13.57
N ALA A 44 10.77 -9.03 14.55
CA ALA A 44 10.12 -10.31 14.28
C ALA A 44 8.94 -10.13 13.28
N PRO A 45 8.71 -11.11 12.38
CA PRO A 45 7.60 -11.04 11.45
C PRO A 45 6.29 -11.16 12.20
N ALA A 46 5.29 -10.40 11.75
CA ALA A 46 3.95 -10.42 12.31
C ALA A 46 2.92 -10.29 11.20
N PHE A 47 1.76 -10.89 11.43
CA PHE A 47 0.59 -10.76 10.57
C PHE A 47 -0.56 -10.16 11.38
N SER A 48 -1.27 -9.21 10.77
CA SER A 48 -2.48 -8.63 11.32
C SER A 48 -3.52 -8.53 10.22
N HIS A 49 -4.75 -8.93 10.54
CA HIS A 49 -5.90 -8.77 9.67
C HIS A 49 -6.83 -7.71 10.27
N THR A 50 -7.22 -6.73 9.44
CA THR A 50 -8.22 -5.73 9.81
C THR A 50 -9.47 -5.96 8.98
N PRO A 51 -10.61 -6.33 9.61
CA PRO A 51 -11.83 -6.58 8.87
C PRO A 51 -12.40 -5.28 8.32
N ALA A 52 -13.14 -5.37 7.21
CA ALA A 52 -13.72 -4.21 6.53
C ALA A 52 -14.59 -3.34 7.45
N ALA A 53 -15.31 -3.95 8.40
CA ALA A 53 -16.16 -3.26 9.36
C ALA A 53 -15.39 -2.42 10.40
N ALA A 54 -14.09 -2.68 10.59
CA ALA A 54 -13.23 -1.91 11.48
C ALA A 54 -12.54 -0.74 10.77
N ILE A 55 -12.62 -0.66 9.44
CA ILE A 55 -12.06 0.43 8.65
C ILE A 55 -13.06 1.59 8.63
N PRO A 56 -12.70 2.79 9.11
CA PRO A 56 -13.58 3.95 9.07
C PRO A 56 -13.98 4.28 7.63
N ALA A 57 -15.28 4.44 7.41
CA ALA A 57 -15.85 4.99 6.20
C ALA A 57 -16.53 6.33 6.53
N LEU A 58 -16.39 7.31 5.65
CA LEU A 58 -16.93 8.66 5.85
C LEU A 58 -17.29 9.29 4.51
N GLU A 59 -18.11 10.34 4.56
CA GLU A 59 -18.45 11.17 3.41
C GLU A 59 -17.93 12.59 3.65
N VAL A 60 -17.19 13.12 2.68
CA VAL A 60 -16.58 14.46 2.75
C VAL A 60 -16.84 15.16 1.43
N GLY A 61 -17.69 16.20 1.46
CA GLY A 61 -17.99 16.99 0.26
C GLY A 61 -18.55 16.15 -0.90
N GLY A 62 -19.38 15.15 -0.61
CA GLY A 62 -19.93 14.22 -1.61
C GLY A 62 -19.03 13.01 -1.93
N ALA A 63 -17.72 13.11 -1.64
CA ALA A 63 -16.81 11.98 -1.81
C ALA A 63 -16.98 10.93 -0.70
N ARG A 64 -17.07 9.66 -1.07
CA ARG A 64 -17.04 8.54 -0.13
C ARG A 64 -15.62 8.05 0.06
N LEU A 65 -15.22 7.93 1.32
CA LEU A 65 -13.85 7.65 1.71
C LEU A 65 -13.78 6.44 2.63
N ARG A 66 -12.69 5.68 2.52
CA ARG A 66 -12.27 4.73 3.55
C ARG A 66 -10.84 5.02 3.96
N VAL A 67 -10.61 5.19 5.26
CA VAL A 67 -9.26 5.40 5.81
C VAL A 67 -8.63 4.03 6.04
N LEU A 68 -7.93 3.50 5.03
CA LEU A 68 -7.32 2.18 5.11
C LEU A 68 -6.12 2.17 6.06
N ILE A 69 -5.28 3.20 6.01
CA ILE A 69 -4.11 3.38 6.90
C ILE A 69 -3.97 4.87 7.25
N GLY A 70 -3.57 5.14 8.50
CA GLY A 70 -3.30 6.49 8.97
C GLY A 70 -4.57 7.20 9.44
N ALA A 71 -4.59 8.52 9.29
CA ALA A 71 -5.70 9.36 9.67
C ALA A 71 -5.95 10.44 8.63
N ALA A 72 -7.22 10.72 8.35
CA ALA A 72 -7.65 11.80 7.46
C ALA A 72 -9.06 12.25 7.85
N PHE A 73 -9.34 13.55 7.70
CA PHE A 73 -10.68 14.12 7.93
C PHE A 73 -11.31 13.73 9.29
N GLY A 74 -10.48 13.67 10.33
CA GLY A 74 -10.93 13.31 11.69
C GLY A 74 -11.16 11.82 11.95
N ALA A 75 -11.01 10.96 10.94
CA ALA A 75 -11.10 9.50 11.08
C ALA A 75 -9.70 8.86 11.14
N THR A 76 -9.54 7.77 11.90
CA THR A 76 -8.27 7.07 12.09
C THR A 76 -8.43 5.57 11.91
N SER A 77 -7.62 4.98 11.03
CA SER A 77 -7.56 3.52 10.82
C SER A 77 -6.95 2.82 12.03
N PRO A 78 -7.46 1.63 12.44
CA PRO A 78 -6.82 0.81 13.47
C PRO A 78 -5.56 0.08 12.97
N VAL A 79 -5.23 0.16 11.68
CA VAL A 79 -4.05 -0.52 11.12
C VAL A 79 -2.77 0.08 11.70
N SER A 80 -2.05 -0.72 12.50
CA SER A 80 -0.79 -0.29 13.11
C SER A 80 0.28 -0.05 12.04
N VAL A 81 0.99 1.06 12.14
CA VAL A 81 2.10 1.43 11.23
C VAL A 81 3.41 1.58 11.97
N ARG A 82 4.53 1.58 11.23
CA ARG A 82 5.88 1.79 11.77
C ARG A 82 6.47 3.14 11.38
N SER A 83 5.88 3.79 10.38
CA SER A 83 6.13 5.18 10.00
C SER A 83 4.81 5.85 9.66
N PRO A 84 4.73 7.20 9.74
CA PRO A 84 3.58 7.93 9.23
C PRO A 84 3.24 7.49 7.81
N THR A 85 2.04 6.95 7.64
CA THR A 85 1.55 6.38 6.40
C THR A 85 0.09 6.77 6.25
N LEU A 86 -0.28 7.21 5.06
CA LEU A 86 -1.62 7.54 4.66
C LEU A 86 -2.01 6.61 3.51
N TYR A 87 -3.16 5.94 3.64
CA TYR A 87 -3.73 5.17 2.54
C TYR A 87 -5.24 5.30 2.56
N LEU A 88 -5.79 5.98 1.56
CA LEU A 88 -7.23 6.20 1.42
C LEU A 88 -7.76 5.52 0.17
N ASP A 89 -8.94 4.94 0.29
CA ASP A 89 -9.78 4.55 -0.83
C ASP A 89 -10.84 5.64 -1.03
N ILE A 90 -10.92 6.16 -2.25
CA ILE A 90 -11.65 7.37 -2.59
C ILE A 90 -12.61 7.07 -3.73
N GLU A 91 -13.90 7.27 -3.51
CA GLU A 91 -14.95 7.26 -4.53
C GLU A 91 -15.51 8.67 -4.69
N LEU A 92 -15.49 9.21 -5.91
CA LEU A 92 -16.07 10.52 -6.27
C LEU A 92 -17.13 10.33 -7.35
N GLY A 93 -18.27 10.99 -7.20
CA GLY A 93 -19.28 11.10 -8.26
C GLY A 93 -18.88 12.11 -9.34
N ALA A 94 -19.48 11.99 -10.52
CA ALA A 94 -19.27 12.97 -11.59
C ALA A 94 -19.62 14.40 -11.13
N GLY A 95 -18.68 15.33 -11.28
CA GLY A 95 -18.83 16.72 -10.84
C GLY A 95 -18.41 16.99 -9.39
N ASP A 96 -18.16 15.96 -8.59
CA ASP A 96 -17.69 16.11 -7.21
C ASP A 96 -16.19 16.45 -7.15
N ALA A 97 -15.78 17.03 -6.03
CA ALA A 97 -14.39 17.37 -5.75
C ALA A 97 -14.05 17.18 -4.27
N LEU A 98 -12.79 16.83 -4.01
CA LEU A 98 -12.26 16.56 -2.68
C LEU A 98 -10.87 17.21 -2.53
N PRO A 99 -10.66 18.11 -1.53
CA PRO A 99 -9.32 18.57 -1.20
C PRO A 99 -8.50 17.39 -0.67
N LEU A 100 -7.34 17.13 -1.25
CA LEU A 100 -6.52 16.00 -0.81
C LEU A 100 -5.91 16.29 0.58
N PRO A 101 -5.99 15.34 1.54
CA PRO A 101 -5.41 15.53 2.86
C PRO A 101 -3.89 15.62 2.80
N GLN A 102 -3.33 16.30 3.81
CA GLN A 102 -1.89 16.54 3.90
C GLN A 102 -1.10 15.28 4.28
N ALA A 103 0.05 15.13 3.64
CA ALA A 103 1.12 14.18 3.96
C ALA A 103 2.42 14.71 3.35
N THR A 104 3.58 14.35 3.93
CA THR A 104 4.90 14.81 3.45
C THR A 104 5.14 14.42 1.99
N GLU A 105 4.98 13.14 1.68
CA GLU A 105 4.96 12.62 0.31
C GLU A 105 3.59 12.01 0.04
N ARG A 106 3.08 12.18 -1.20
CA ARG A 106 1.78 11.64 -1.59
C ARG A 106 1.67 11.44 -3.10
N ALA A 107 0.86 10.46 -3.48
CA ALA A 107 0.51 10.15 -4.85
C ALA A 107 -0.92 9.64 -4.96
N VAL A 108 -1.58 9.96 -6.07
CA VAL A 108 -2.91 9.44 -6.42
C VAL A 108 -2.74 8.34 -7.46
N TYR A 109 -3.34 7.19 -7.22
CA TYR A 109 -3.45 6.12 -8.22
C TYR A 109 -4.91 5.98 -8.68
N VAL A 110 -5.13 6.14 -9.98
CA VAL A 110 -6.47 6.04 -10.59
C VAL A 110 -6.83 4.57 -10.80
N VAL A 111 -7.81 4.07 -10.04
CA VAL A 111 -8.32 2.70 -10.16
C VAL A 111 -9.28 2.60 -11.34
N SER A 112 -10.20 3.54 -11.46
CA SER A 112 -11.18 3.63 -12.55
C SER A 112 -11.81 5.02 -12.66
N GLY A 113 -12.38 5.32 -13.83
CA GLY A 113 -13.09 6.57 -14.08
C GLY A 113 -12.21 7.65 -14.71
N ALA A 114 -12.62 8.91 -14.56
CA ALA A 114 -11.98 10.09 -15.13
C ALA A 114 -11.76 11.13 -14.03
N LEU A 115 -10.51 11.24 -13.57
CA LEU A 115 -10.12 12.12 -12.47
C LEU A 115 -9.18 13.22 -12.94
N ARG A 116 -9.18 14.33 -12.21
CA ARG A 116 -8.29 15.46 -12.42
C ARG A 116 -7.70 15.94 -11.10
N VAL A 117 -6.48 16.45 -11.14
CA VAL A 117 -5.87 17.20 -10.03
C VAL A 117 -5.66 18.63 -10.52
N ASP A 118 -6.30 19.59 -9.84
CA ASP A 118 -6.27 21.01 -10.20
C ASP A 118 -6.59 21.26 -11.69
N GLY A 119 -7.58 20.52 -12.19
CA GLY A 119 -8.01 20.59 -13.59
C GLY A 119 -7.09 19.86 -14.59
N GLN A 120 -5.98 19.27 -14.17
CA GLN A 120 -5.14 18.42 -15.03
C GLN A 120 -5.62 16.96 -15.01
N PRO A 121 -5.89 16.35 -16.17
CA PRO A 121 -6.39 14.98 -16.22
C PRO A 121 -5.34 13.97 -15.72
N LEU A 122 -5.79 13.01 -14.93
CA LEU A 122 -4.98 11.88 -14.50
C LEU A 122 -5.19 10.69 -15.44
N ALA A 123 -4.09 10.07 -15.87
CA ALA A 123 -4.16 8.84 -16.67
C ALA A 123 -4.67 7.66 -15.83
N ALA A 124 -5.57 6.86 -16.38
CA ALA A 124 -6.02 5.63 -15.75
C ALA A 124 -4.85 4.68 -15.46
N ASN A 125 -4.95 3.92 -14.37
CA ASN A 125 -3.94 2.93 -13.95
C ASN A 125 -2.53 3.51 -13.77
N THR A 126 -2.43 4.82 -13.57
CA THR A 126 -1.17 5.54 -13.37
C THR A 126 -1.12 6.10 -11.97
N MET A 127 0.10 6.13 -11.40
CA MET A 127 0.37 6.79 -10.13
C MET A 127 0.93 8.18 -10.39
N THR A 128 0.18 9.22 -10.03
CA THR A 128 0.58 10.62 -10.16
C THR A 128 1.09 11.12 -8.81
N VAL A 129 2.35 11.51 -8.77
CA VAL A 129 2.97 12.11 -7.57
C VAL A 129 2.48 13.54 -7.42
N ILE A 130 2.09 13.89 -6.21
CA ILE A 130 1.68 15.25 -5.86
C ILE A 130 2.89 15.95 -5.24
N GLU A 131 3.14 17.19 -5.67
CA GLU A 131 4.20 18.02 -5.12
C GLU A 131 4.06 18.19 -3.61
N ALA A 132 5.19 18.10 -2.89
CA ALA A 132 5.23 18.27 -1.45
C ALA A 132 4.75 19.68 -1.05
N GLY A 133 3.88 19.78 -0.05
CA GLY A 133 3.34 21.05 0.42
C GLY A 133 2.22 21.66 -0.43
N ALA A 134 1.92 21.12 -1.62
CA ALA A 134 0.74 21.51 -2.40
C ALA A 134 -0.58 21.21 -1.64
N GLU A 135 -1.68 21.85 -2.03
CA GLU A 135 -3.02 21.58 -1.46
C GLU A 135 -4.03 21.35 -2.60
N PRO A 136 -3.82 20.34 -3.45
CA PRO A 136 -4.59 20.20 -4.66
C PRO A 136 -6.04 19.74 -4.39
N MET A 137 -6.89 20.06 -5.35
CA MET A 137 -8.25 19.56 -5.45
C MET A 137 -8.29 18.36 -6.40
N LEU A 138 -8.75 17.20 -5.92
CA LEU A 138 -9.08 16.06 -6.77
C LEU A 138 -10.54 16.21 -7.22
N SER A 139 -10.81 16.20 -8.52
CA SER A 139 -12.17 16.27 -9.08
C SER A 139 -12.43 15.14 -10.06
N ALA A 140 -13.70 14.86 -10.32
CA ALA A 140 -14.12 13.77 -11.20
C ALA A 140 -15.01 14.25 -12.34
N ASP A 141 -14.67 13.87 -13.58
CA ASP A 141 -15.49 14.12 -14.79
C ASP A 141 -16.52 12.99 -15.02
N ALA A 142 -16.36 11.86 -14.32
CA ALA A 142 -17.26 10.70 -14.31
C ALA A 142 -17.16 10.00 -12.95
N ASP A 143 -18.12 9.13 -12.61
CA ASP A 143 -18.01 8.30 -11.41
C ASP A 143 -16.68 7.55 -11.38
N SER A 144 -15.89 7.81 -10.33
CA SER A 144 -14.47 7.47 -10.30
C SER A 144 -14.05 6.89 -8.97
N ARG A 145 -12.99 6.07 -9.03
CA ARG A 145 -12.34 5.51 -7.86
C ARG A 145 -10.84 5.67 -7.96
N ALA A 146 -10.23 6.12 -6.89
CA ALA A 146 -8.79 6.25 -6.76
C ALA A 146 -8.34 5.81 -5.37
N VAL A 147 -7.03 5.64 -5.23
CA VAL A 147 -6.41 5.61 -3.92
C VAL A 147 -5.41 6.75 -3.77
N LEU A 148 -5.39 7.34 -2.58
CA LEU A 148 -4.34 8.26 -2.17
C LEU A 148 -3.37 7.48 -1.28
N ILE A 149 -2.10 7.50 -1.64
CA ILE A 149 -1.01 6.90 -0.86
C ILE A 149 -0.09 8.03 -0.44
N GLY A 150 0.35 8.04 0.81
CA GLY A 150 1.33 9.00 1.29
C GLY A 150 1.99 8.58 2.59
N GLY A 151 2.90 9.42 3.08
CA GLY A 151 3.63 9.16 4.31
C GLY A 151 4.92 9.97 4.40
N ASP A 152 5.68 9.67 5.44
CA ASP A 152 6.98 10.28 5.64
C ASP A 152 8.10 9.50 4.92
N PRO A 153 9.08 10.20 4.34
CA PRO A 153 10.20 9.56 3.69
C PRO A 153 11.03 8.78 4.71
N LEU A 154 11.41 7.56 4.32
CA LEU A 154 12.23 6.68 5.16
C LEU A 154 13.74 6.81 4.91
N GLY A 155 14.14 7.69 3.98
CA GLY A 155 15.50 7.78 3.44
C GLY A 155 15.80 6.67 2.42
N PRO A 156 17.05 6.56 1.95
CA PRO A 156 17.45 5.61 0.91
C PRO A 156 17.13 4.16 1.29
N ARG A 157 16.65 3.38 0.32
CA ARG A 157 16.41 1.93 0.46
C ARG A 157 16.96 1.19 -0.75
N HIS A 158 17.52 0.02 -0.49
CA HIS A 158 17.96 -0.93 -1.51
C HIS A 158 16.90 -2.01 -1.65
N LEU A 159 16.54 -2.35 -2.88
CA LEU A 159 15.56 -3.39 -3.19
C LEU A 159 16.22 -4.43 -4.11
N TRP A 160 16.08 -5.70 -3.74
CA TRP A 160 16.46 -6.83 -4.59
C TRP A 160 15.46 -7.96 -4.38
N TRP A 161 14.71 -8.29 -5.42
CA TRP A 161 13.65 -9.31 -5.36
C TRP A 161 12.70 -9.06 -4.17
N ASN A 162 12.59 -10.02 -3.26
CA ASN A 162 11.76 -9.97 -2.08
C ASN A 162 12.44 -9.32 -0.86
N PHE A 163 13.59 -8.66 -1.04
CA PHE A 163 14.34 -8.00 0.03
C PHE A 163 14.41 -6.47 -0.17
N VAL A 164 14.27 -5.73 0.93
CA VAL A 164 14.30 -4.27 1.07
C VAL A 164 14.97 -3.89 2.39
N SER A 165 16.11 -3.20 2.35
CA SER A 165 16.81 -2.72 3.56
C SER A 165 17.54 -1.42 3.25
N SER A 166 17.84 -0.65 4.29
CA SER A 166 18.75 0.50 4.24
C SER A 166 20.22 0.12 3.95
N ARG A 167 20.61 -1.15 4.04
CA ARG A 167 22.01 -1.60 3.92
C ARG A 167 22.20 -2.67 2.84
N LYS A 168 23.10 -2.46 1.88
CA LYS A 168 23.32 -3.40 0.75
C LYS A 168 23.82 -4.78 1.18
N ASP A 169 24.80 -4.82 2.08
CA ASP A 169 25.37 -6.05 2.64
C ASP A 169 24.29 -6.94 3.28
N ARG A 170 23.30 -6.31 3.93
CA ARG A 170 22.17 -7.01 4.53
C ARG A 170 21.28 -7.71 3.50
N LEU A 171 21.07 -7.13 2.31
CA LEU A 171 20.32 -7.79 1.22
C LEU A 171 21.08 -9.00 0.68
N LEU A 172 22.40 -8.90 0.54
CA LEU A 172 23.23 -10.03 0.10
C LEU A 172 23.16 -11.18 1.11
N GLN A 173 23.28 -10.87 2.40
CA GLN A 173 23.12 -11.86 3.46
C GLN A 173 21.74 -12.52 3.45
N ALA A 174 20.67 -11.74 3.20
CA ALA A 174 19.31 -12.28 3.07
C ALA A 174 19.16 -13.23 1.88
N GLY A 175 19.83 -12.94 0.76
CA GLY A 175 19.88 -13.85 -0.38
C GLY A 175 20.57 -15.17 -0.03
N GLU A 176 21.71 -15.13 0.65
CA GLU A 176 22.40 -16.34 1.12
C GLU A 176 21.55 -17.13 2.12
N ASP A 177 20.86 -16.44 3.03
CA ASP A 177 19.93 -17.07 3.98
C ASP A 177 18.79 -17.79 3.25
N TRP A 178 18.26 -17.20 2.17
CA TRP A 178 17.20 -17.81 1.36
C TRP A 178 17.68 -19.02 0.58
N ALA A 179 18.82 -18.89 -0.10
CA ALA A 179 19.42 -19.99 -0.86
C ALA A 179 19.79 -21.19 0.03
N ALA A 180 20.12 -20.95 1.29
CA ALA A 180 20.46 -21.98 2.26
C ALA A 180 19.25 -22.48 3.09
N GLY A 181 18.03 -22.02 2.81
CA GLY A 181 16.83 -22.45 3.55
C GLY A 181 16.80 -22.04 5.02
N ARG A 182 17.45 -20.92 5.38
CA ARG A 182 17.53 -20.42 6.77
C ARG A 182 16.31 -19.60 7.21
N PHE A 183 15.37 -19.33 6.30
CA PHE A 183 14.07 -18.79 6.63
C PHE A 183 13.16 -19.91 7.14
N GLY A 184 12.31 -19.60 8.12
CA GLY A 184 11.35 -20.57 8.64
C GLY A 184 10.40 -21.07 7.55
N PRO A 185 10.06 -22.36 7.52
CA PRO A 185 9.13 -22.90 6.52
C PRO A 185 7.73 -22.34 6.74
N VAL A 186 6.96 -22.22 5.65
CA VAL A 186 5.52 -21.94 5.72
C VAL A 186 4.79 -23.29 5.86
N PRO A 187 4.00 -23.52 6.92
CA PRO A 187 3.31 -24.79 7.11
C PRO A 187 2.41 -25.15 5.91
N GLY A 188 2.60 -26.34 5.35
CA GLY A 188 1.82 -26.84 4.22
C GLY A 188 2.30 -26.38 2.84
N GLU A 189 3.34 -25.54 2.77
CA GLU A 189 3.98 -25.14 1.52
C GLU A 189 5.18 -26.04 1.22
N THR A 190 5.23 -26.59 0.01
CA THR A 190 6.33 -27.43 -0.47
C THR A 190 7.09 -26.77 -1.62
N ASP A 191 6.52 -25.73 -2.22
CA ASP A 191 7.13 -25.06 -3.36
C ASP A 191 8.24 -24.11 -2.90
N PHE A 192 9.29 -24.04 -3.70
CA PHE A 192 10.42 -23.15 -3.47
C PHE A 192 10.70 -22.29 -4.70
N ILE A 193 10.72 -20.98 -4.51
CA ILE A 193 11.06 -20.02 -5.56
C ILE A 193 12.54 -19.62 -5.41
N PRO A 194 13.42 -19.98 -6.36
CA PRO A 194 14.83 -19.64 -6.28
C PRO A 194 15.07 -18.13 -6.47
N LEU A 195 16.24 -17.65 -6.02
CA LEU A 195 16.66 -16.29 -6.30
C LEU A 195 16.82 -16.03 -7.80
N PRO A 196 16.58 -14.79 -8.26
CA PRO A 196 16.96 -14.40 -9.62
C PRO A 196 18.49 -14.48 -9.80
N GLN A 197 18.93 -14.80 -11.03
CA GLN A 197 20.35 -14.94 -11.35
C GLN A 197 21.14 -13.63 -11.19
N ARG A 198 20.49 -12.48 -11.40
CA ARG A 198 21.12 -11.16 -11.27
C ARG A 198 21.17 -10.74 -9.80
N ARG A 199 22.39 -10.62 -9.27
CA ARG A 199 22.66 -10.05 -7.94
C ARG A 199 22.70 -8.51 -7.99
N PRO A 200 22.38 -7.83 -6.88
CA PRO A 200 22.50 -6.39 -6.78
C PRO A 200 23.99 -5.99 -6.87
N ALA A 201 24.24 -4.87 -7.55
CA ALA A 201 25.58 -4.29 -7.71
C ALA A 201 26.00 -3.44 -6.50
#